data_AF-A0A417Y1F9-F1
#
_entry.id   AF-A0A417Y1F9-F1
#
_cell.length_a   1.000
_cell.length_b   1.000
_cell.length_c   1.000
_cell.angle_alpha   90.00
_cell.angle_beta   90.00
_cell.angle_gamma   90.00
#
_symmetry.space_group_name_H-M   'P 1'
#
loop_
_entity.id
_entity.type
_entity.pdbx_description
1 polymer ?
#
loop_
_entity_poly.entity_id
_entity_poly.type
_entity_poly.pdbx_seq_one_letter_code
_entity_poly.pdbx_strand_id
1 'polypeptide(L)'
;MPVQLYALSFDAHDPERLAGFWSGLLGWETVAEPDGGFALLPADDTGFRIEFYPSEEPMVVPNQIHFDLTSNLEDQQAIVARALRLGGRHIDVGQPGGGARRPRRPRRQRVLRADAPLIPHL
;
A
#
# COMPACT_ATOMS: atom_id res chain seq x y z
N MET A 1 5.28 12.66 28.63
CA MET A 1 4.27 12.41 27.58
C MET A 1 4.78 11.25 26.75
N PRO A 2 3.97 10.22 26.47
CA PRO A 2 4.39 9.13 25.58
C PRO A 2 4.55 9.64 24.14
N VAL A 3 5.47 9.06 23.39
CA VAL A 3 5.61 9.29 21.95
C VAL A 3 4.51 8.52 21.23
N GLN A 4 3.80 9.17 20.30
CA GLN A 4 2.74 8.56 19.49
C GLN A 4 3.04 8.78 18.01
N LEU A 5 2.89 7.73 17.20
CA LEU A 5 2.92 7.85 15.74
C LEU A 5 1.63 8.52 15.27
N TYR A 6 1.76 9.65 14.58
CA TYR A 6 0.61 10.42 14.10
C TYR A 6 0.19 10.04 12.67
N ALA A 7 1.16 10.06 11.75
CA ALA A 7 0.92 9.80 10.34
C ALA A 7 2.12 9.08 9.68
N LEU A 8 1.82 8.34 8.61
CA LEU A 8 2.80 7.94 7.60
C LEU A 8 2.54 8.76 6.34
N SER A 9 3.47 9.66 6.02
CA SER A 9 3.32 10.60 4.90
C SER A 9 4.23 10.21 3.74
N PHE A 10 3.71 10.28 2.53
CA PHE A 10 4.39 9.88 1.29
C PHE A 10 4.29 10.98 0.25
N ASP A 11 5.40 11.26 -0.41
CA ASP A 11 5.41 12.07 -1.62
C ASP A 11 4.94 11.24 -2.82
N ALA A 12 4.08 11.83 -3.65
CA ALA A 12 3.48 11.16 -4.79
C ALA A 12 3.32 12.13 -5.97
N HIS A 13 3.60 11.64 -7.18
CA HIS A 13 3.26 12.37 -8.41
C HIS A 13 1.75 12.45 -8.65
N ASP A 14 0.99 11.47 -8.14
CA ASP A 14 -0.46 11.39 -8.24
C ASP A 14 -1.05 10.97 -6.88
N PRO A 15 -1.16 11.91 -5.92
CA PRO A 15 -1.60 11.62 -4.56
C PRO A 15 -3.07 11.19 -4.50
N GLU A 16 -3.92 11.70 -5.39
CA GLU A 16 -5.35 11.34 -5.48
C GLU A 16 -5.51 9.86 -5.86
N ARG A 17 -4.80 9.41 -6.91
CA ARG A 17 -4.84 8.01 -7.35
C ARG A 17 -4.34 7.08 -6.26
N LEU A 18 -3.27 7.47 -5.58
CA LEU A 18 -2.69 6.66 -4.50
C LEU A 18 -3.64 6.58 -3.30
N ALA A 19 -4.24 7.71 -2.92
CA ALA A 19 -5.25 7.77 -1.88
C ALA A 19 -6.47 6.92 -2.21
N GLY A 20 -6.98 6.99 -3.44
CA GLY A 20 -8.12 6.21 -3.92
C GLY A 20 -7.84 4.70 -3.90
N PHE A 21 -6.64 4.28 -4.28
CA PHE A 21 -6.24 2.87 -4.18
C PHE A 21 -6.23 2.39 -2.73
N TRP A 22 -5.52 3.11 -1.83
CA TRP A 22 -5.32 2.63 -0.46
C TRP A 22 -6.59 2.74 0.39
N SER A 23 -7.34 3.84 0.30
CA SER A 23 -8.65 3.97 0.96
C SER A 23 -9.61 2.90 0.45
N GLY A 24 -9.63 2.73 -0.87
CA GLY A 24 -10.38 1.72 -1.57
C GLY A 24 -9.98 0.31 -1.20
N LEU A 25 -8.75 0.02 -0.76
CA LEU A 25 -8.31 -1.31 -0.34
C LEU A 25 -8.56 -1.57 1.15
N LEU A 26 -8.26 -0.58 1.99
CA LEU A 26 -8.39 -0.64 3.46
C LEU A 26 -9.85 -0.44 3.92
N GLY A 27 -10.71 0.16 3.08
CA GLY A 27 -12.05 0.59 3.48
C GLY A 27 -12.03 1.80 4.40
N TRP A 28 -11.00 2.63 4.28
CA TRP A 28 -10.83 3.86 5.06
C TRP A 28 -11.42 5.06 4.30
N GLU A 29 -11.75 6.12 5.02
CA GLU A 29 -12.22 7.37 4.41
C GLU A 29 -11.04 8.21 3.91
N THR A 30 -11.22 8.95 2.82
CA THR A 30 -10.24 9.90 2.29
C THR A 30 -10.71 11.33 2.50
N VAL A 31 -9.81 12.18 2.98
CA VAL A 31 -10.02 13.62 3.14
C VAL A 31 -8.98 14.35 2.30
N ALA A 32 -9.40 15.39 1.56
CA ALA A 32 -8.49 16.27 0.86
C ALA A 32 -7.87 17.28 1.85
N GLU A 33 -6.57 17.47 1.75
CA GLU A 33 -5.82 18.41 2.58
C GLU A 33 -5.60 19.75 1.85
N PRO A 34 -5.48 20.89 2.56
CA PRO A 34 -5.39 22.22 1.95
C PRO A 34 -4.19 22.44 1.01
N ASP A 35 -3.15 21.63 1.14
CA ASP A 35 -1.92 21.67 0.35
C ASP A 35 -1.98 20.79 -0.91
N GLY A 36 -3.17 20.26 -1.24
CA GLY A 36 -3.36 19.35 -2.36
C GLY A 36 -3.00 17.90 -2.06
N GLY A 37 -2.68 17.59 -0.79
CA GLY A 37 -2.53 16.23 -0.31
C GLY A 37 -3.86 15.53 -0.03
N PHE A 38 -3.77 14.25 0.31
CA PHE A 38 -4.90 13.42 0.71
C PHE A 38 -4.55 12.59 1.95
N ALA A 39 -5.40 12.62 2.95
CA ALA A 39 -5.28 11.84 4.18
C ALA A 39 -6.30 10.69 4.20
N LEU A 40 -5.85 9.52 4.63
CA LEU A 40 -6.70 8.36 4.88
C LEU A 40 -6.90 8.21 6.38
N LEU A 41 -8.15 8.32 6.80
CA LEU A 41 -8.52 8.22 8.20
C LEU A 41 -8.83 6.76 8.55
N PRO A 42 -8.11 6.16 9.52
CA PRO A 42 -8.37 4.79 9.91
C PRO A 42 -9.78 4.64 10.47
N ALA A 43 -10.51 3.65 9.97
CA ALA A 43 -11.83 3.27 10.48
C ALA A 43 -11.73 2.20 11.60
N ASP A 44 -10.52 1.90 12.04
CA ASP A 44 -10.16 0.81 12.97
C ASP A 44 -9.18 1.29 14.06
N ASP A 45 -8.56 0.36 14.78
CA ASP A 45 -7.64 0.62 15.89
C ASP A 45 -6.19 0.91 15.44
N THR A 46 -5.94 1.15 14.15
CA THR A 46 -4.58 1.41 13.62
C THR A 46 -3.89 2.61 14.30
N GLY A 47 -4.65 3.62 14.72
CA GLY A 47 -4.16 4.70 15.60
C GLY A 47 -3.26 5.75 14.93
N PHE A 48 -3.00 5.63 13.63
CA PHE A 48 -2.31 6.63 12.80
C PHE A 48 -2.96 6.71 11.41
N ARG A 49 -2.80 7.86 10.74
CA ARG A 49 -3.30 8.11 9.38
C ARG A 49 -2.23 7.85 8.32
N ILE A 50 -2.65 7.70 7.08
CA ILE A 50 -1.74 7.67 5.92
C ILE A 50 -1.98 8.93 5.10
N GLU A 51 -0.92 9.61 4.67
CA GLU A 51 -1.01 10.86 3.92
C GLU A 51 -0.21 10.77 2.62
N PHE A 52 -0.75 11.36 1.57
CA PHE A 52 -0.11 11.45 0.25
C PHE A 52 -0.05 12.91 -0.17
N TYR A 53 1.15 13.42 -0.44
CA TYR A 53 1.36 14.82 -0.83
C TYR A 53 1.92 14.92 -2.25
N PRO A 54 1.55 15.96 -3.01
CA PRO A 54 2.07 16.16 -4.36
C PRO A 54 3.58 16.46 -4.32
N SER A 55 4.35 15.75 -5.14
CA SER A 55 5.76 16.04 -5.37
C SER A 55 6.14 15.89 -6.84
N GLU A 56 6.94 16.83 -7.34
CA GLU A 56 7.53 16.78 -8.68
C GLU A 56 8.93 16.17 -8.67
N GLU A 57 9.48 15.86 -7.48
CA GLU A 57 10.82 15.28 -7.39
C GLU A 57 10.85 13.89 -8.03
N PRO A 58 11.75 13.64 -8.99
CA PRO A 58 11.85 12.34 -9.60
C PRO A 58 12.23 11.32 -8.53
N MET A 59 11.49 10.22 -8.45
CA MET A 59 11.82 9.11 -7.55
C MET A 59 13.18 8.52 -7.92
N VAL A 60 14.24 8.94 -7.21
CA VAL A 60 15.62 8.48 -7.46
C VAL A 60 15.79 7.03 -7.04
N VAL A 61 14.97 6.57 -6.09
CA VAL A 61 14.97 5.20 -5.58
C VAL A 61 13.52 4.74 -5.41
N PRO A 62 13.18 3.48 -5.70
CA PRO A 62 11.87 2.94 -5.36
C PRO A 62 11.55 3.16 -3.89
N ASN A 63 10.30 3.49 -3.57
CA ASN A 63 9.84 3.51 -2.18
C ASN A 63 10.08 2.12 -1.56
N GLN A 64 10.93 2.06 -0.54
CA GLN A 64 11.32 0.81 0.14
C GLN A 64 10.33 0.42 1.24
N ILE A 65 9.31 1.24 1.48
CA ILE A 65 8.25 0.95 2.43
C ILE A 65 7.24 0.01 1.77
N HIS A 66 7.05 -1.16 2.40
CA HIS A 66 6.07 -2.15 2.00
C HIS A 66 5.01 -2.29 3.09
N PHE A 67 3.73 -2.20 2.72
CA PHE A 67 2.63 -2.52 3.62
C PHE A 67 2.32 -4.02 3.58
N ASP A 68 2.52 -4.69 4.71
CA ASP A 68 2.11 -6.08 4.90
C ASP A 68 0.70 -6.14 5.48
N LEU A 69 -0.29 -6.38 4.61
CA LEU A 69 -1.68 -6.57 5.03
C LEU A 69 -1.93 -8.01 5.47
N THR A 70 -2.48 -8.20 6.67
CA THR A 70 -2.84 -9.52 7.18
C THR A 70 -4.34 -9.73 7.11
N SER A 71 -4.76 -10.82 6.48
CA SER A 71 -6.16 -11.27 6.45
C SER A 71 -6.29 -12.70 6.96
N ASN A 72 -7.52 -13.13 7.25
CA ASN A 72 -7.80 -14.57 7.32
C ASN A 72 -7.72 -15.18 5.89
N LEU A 73 -7.72 -16.51 5.80
CA LEU A 73 -7.52 -17.20 4.52
C LEU A 73 -8.73 -17.07 3.59
N GLU A 74 -9.94 -16.99 4.15
CA GLU A 74 -11.20 -16.92 3.41
C GLU A 74 -11.35 -15.57 2.71
N ASP A 75 -10.93 -14.48 3.36
CA ASP A 75 -11.00 -13.12 2.82
C ASP A 75 -9.87 -12.81 1.82
N GLN A 76 -8.82 -13.63 1.81
CA GLN A 76 -7.61 -13.34 1.02
C GLN A 76 -7.91 -13.19 -0.47
N GLN A 77 -8.77 -14.06 -1.02
CA GLN A 77 -9.14 -14.00 -2.44
C GLN A 77 -9.95 -12.74 -2.76
N ALA A 78 -10.86 -12.36 -1.86
CA ALA A 78 -11.68 -11.15 -2.01
C ALA A 78 -10.83 -9.87 -1.95
N ILE A 79 -9.85 -9.82 -1.04
CA ILE A 79 -8.91 -8.70 -0.90
C ILE A 79 -8.02 -8.57 -2.14
N VAL A 80 -7.49 -9.69 -2.64
CA VAL A 80 -6.70 -9.68 -3.88
C VAL A 80 -7.55 -9.20 -5.06
N ALA A 81 -8.77 -9.72 -5.20
CA ALA A 81 -9.67 -9.29 -6.26
C ALA A 81 -10.04 -7.79 -6.16
N ARG A 82 -10.22 -7.26 -4.94
CA ARG A 82 -10.46 -5.83 -4.69
C ARG A 82 -9.27 -4.99 -5.13
N ALA A 83 -8.06 -5.37 -4.72
CA ALA A 83 -6.86 -4.64 -5.11
C ALA A 83 -6.63 -4.63 -6.62
N LEU A 84 -6.85 -5.76 -7.31
CA LEU A 84 -6.76 -5.83 -8.77
C LEU A 84 -7.78 -4.90 -9.45
N ARG A 85 -9.03 -4.85 -8.95
CA ARG A 85 -10.05 -3.93 -9.48
C ARG A 85 -9.68 -2.46 -9.28
N LEU A 86 -8.94 -2.13 -8.23
CA LEU A 86 -8.45 -0.78 -7.95
C LEU A 86 -7.18 -0.42 -8.74
N GLY A 87 -6.73 -1.29 -9.64
CA GLY A 87 -5.54 -1.06 -10.48
C GLY A 87 -4.23 -1.58 -9.88
N GLY A 88 -4.30 -2.30 -8.76
CA GLY A 88 -3.18 -3.04 -8.19
C GLY A 88 -2.72 -4.15 -9.12
N ARG A 89 -1.45 -4.54 -8.99
CA ARG A 89 -0.86 -5.63 -9.77
C ARG A 89 -0.07 -6.55 -8.84
N HIS A 90 0.03 -7.81 -9.23
CA HIS A 90 0.94 -8.73 -8.58
C HIS A 90 2.38 -8.31 -8.89
N ILE A 91 3.16 -8.07 -7.85
CA ILE A 91 4.61 -7.88 -7.98
C ILE A 91 5.32 -9.06 -7.33
N ASP A 92 6.35 -9.55 -8.01
CA ASP A 92 7.28 -10.50 -7.41
C ASP A 92 8.30 -9.72 -6.59
N VAL A 93 8.05 -9.64 -5.28
CA VAL A 93 9.01 -9.10 -4.30
C VAL A 93 9.96 -10.20 -3.84
N GLY A 94 10.62 -10.85 -4.81
CA GLY A 94 11.83 -11.67 -4.64
C GLY A 94 11.97 -12.48 -3.35
N GLN A 95 10.92 -13.16 -2.85
CA GLN A 95 11.20 -14.23 -1.89
C GLN A 95 11.72 -15.42 -2.70
N PRO A 96 12.94 -15.91 -2.42
CA PRO A 96 13.49 -17.03 -3.15
C PRO A 96 12.58 -18.25 -2.97
N GLY A 97 12.08 -18.75 -4.09
CA GLY A 97 11.46 -20.06 -4.16
C GLY A 97 12.50 -21.16 -3.97
N GLY A 98 12.38 -21.92 -2.88
CA GLY A 98 12.78 -23.32 -2.84
C GLY A 98 14.14 -23.66 -2.23
N GLY A 99 14.11 -24.27 -1.04
CA GLY A 99 15.26 -24.91 -0.40
C GLY A 99 14.92 -25.67 0.89
N ALA A 100 14.15 -26.76 0.77
CA ALA A 100 13.98 -27.90 1.68
C ALA A 100 13.56 -27.75 3.18
N ARG A 101 12.35 -28.31 3.45
CA ARG A 101 11.94 -29.18 4.59
C ARG A 101 11.43 -28.53 5.90
N ARG A 102 10.11 -28.24 5.92
CA ARG A 102 9.11 -28.50 6.99
C ARG A 102 7.71 -28.17 6.44
N PRO A 103 6.61 -28.85 6.81
CA PRO A 103 5.28 -28.47 6.34
C PRO A 103 4.90 -27.15 7.03
N ARG A 104 5.12 -26.03 6.34
CA ARG A 104 4.73 -24.70 6.81
C ARG A 104 3.37 -24.35 6.20
N ARG A 105 2.48 -23.85 7.07
CA ARG A 105 1.11 -23.43 6.76
C ARG A 105 1.05 -22.53 5.52
N PRO A 106 -0.06 -22.52 4.74
CA PRO A 106 -0.14 -21.76 3.52
C PRO A 106 -0.40 -20.29 3.87
N ARG A 107 0.65 -19.49 4.09
CA ARG A 107 0.48 -18.03 4.20
C ARG A 107 1.70 -17.31 3.67
N ARG A 108 1.41 -16.20 2.99
CA ARG A 108 2.30 -15.15 2.47
C ARG A 108 2.80 -15.43 1.06
N GLN A 109 2.10 -14.86 0.09
CA GLN A 109 2.71 -13.97 -0.91
C GLN A 109 1.66 -13.43 -1.86
N ARG A 110 1.64 -12.09 -1.94
CA ARG A 110 1.25 -11.25 -3.08
C ARG A 110 1.09 -9.84 -2.51
N VAL A 111 2.21 -9.14 -2.35
CA VAL A 111 2.18 -7.70 -2.07
C VAL A 111 1.58 -7.04 -3.30
N LEU A 112 0.55 -6.23 -3.09
CA LEU A 112 -0.11 -5.47 -4.13
C LEU A 112 0.50 -4.07 -4.08
N ARG A 113 1.16 -3.66 -5.17
CA ARG A 113 1.66 -2.29 -5.29
C ARG A 113 0.53 -1.39 -5.79
N ALA A 114 0.35 -0.26 -5.11
CA ALA A 114 -0.52 0.82 -5.55
C ALA A 114 0.06 1.63 -6.72
N ASP A 115 1.38 1.51 -6.94
CA ASP A 115 2.13 2.34 -7.86
C ASP A 115 2.62 1.57 -9.09
N ALA A 116 2.06 1.90 -10.24
CA ALA A 116 2.82 1.95 -11.49
C ALA A 116 2.23 3.10 -12.33
N PRO A 117 3.08 4.03 -12.75
CA PRO A 117 3.59 4.00 -14.12
C PRO A 117 5.08 3.59 -14.08
N LEU A 118 5.45 2.54 -14.81
CA LEU A 118 6.21 2.67 -16.04
C LEU A 118 7.38 3.66 -15.90
N ILE A 119 8.55 3.12 -15.56
CA ILE A 119 9.75 3.52 -16.30
C ILE A 119 9.38 3.32 -17.78
N PRO A 120 9.32 4.36 -18.64
CA PRO A 120 9.35 4.14 -20.06
C PRO A 120 10.73 3.58 -20.37
N HIS A 121 10.76 2.45 -21.06
CA HIS A 121 11.96 1.81 -21.59
C HIS A 121 13.02 2.84 -22.03
N LEU A 122 14.16 2.81 -21.35
CA LEU A 122 15.50 2.97 -21.93
C LEU A 122 16.44 2.01 -21.19
#